data_AF-A0A6P5SYS0-F1
#
_entry.id   AF-A0A6P5SYS0-F1
#
_cell.length_a   1.000
_cell.length_b   1.000
_cell.length_c   1.000
_cell.angle_alpha   90.00
_cell.angle_beta   90.00
_cell.angle_gamma   90.00
#
_symmetry.space_group_name_H-M   'P 1'
#
loop_
_entity.id
_entity.type
_entity.pdbx_description
1 polymer ?
#
loop_
_entity_poly.entity_id
_entity_poly.type
_entity_poly.pdbx_seq_one_letter_code
_entity_poly.pdbx_strand_id
1 'polypeptide(L)'
;MSRLFCKSLLLTPSLASAPIRFSFKSISSPSSTSRVHRMATEASSSSSSNADREATSSSSSAPASSAIDFLSLCHRLKTTKRAGWVKRDVKDPESIADHMYRMGLMALIASDIPGVDRDKCIKIALVHDIAEAIVGDITPSDGVPKAEKSRREQEALDHMCKLLGGGKIAKEIGELWMEYEGNSSPEAKIVKDLDKIEMILQALEYEKDQGKDLEEFFQSTAGKFQTDLGKAWASEVASRRKKQG
;
A
#
# COMPACT_ATOMS: atom_id res chain seq x y z
N MET A 1 64.93 24.51 -3.15
CA MET A 1 65.91 23.42 -3.31
C MET A 1 65.17 22.19 -3.81
N SER A 2 65.63 21.67 -4.96
CA SER A 2 65.60 20.27 -5.40
C SER A 2 64.28 19.53 -5.73
N ARG A 3 64.18 19.22 -7.04
CA ARG A 3 64.00 17.88 -7.66
C ARG A 3 62.58 17.27 -7.57
N LEU A 4 62.07 16.47 -8.51
CA LEU A 4 62.48 15.98 -9.83
C LEU A 4 61.19 15.45 -10.51
N PHE A 5 61.12 15.52 -11.83
CA PHE A 5 60.17 14.76 -12.65
C PHE A 5 60.40 13.24 -12.52
N CYS A 6 59.33 12.44 -12.46
CA CYS A 6 59.34 11.06 -12.97
C CYS A 6 57.95 10.65 -13.46
N LYS A 7 57.83 10.45 -14.78
CA LYS A 7 56.76 9.70 -15.44
C LYS A 7 57.12 8.22 -15.39
N SER A 8 56.19 7.31 -15.09
CA SER A 8 56.02 6.07 -15.87
C SER A 8 54.84 5.20 -15.45
N LEU A 9 54.16 4.68 -16.48
CA LEU A 9 53.49 3.38 -16.63
C LEU A 9 52.18 3.04 -15.89
N LEU A 10 51.11 3.16 -16.67
CA LEU A 10 49.96 2.27 -16.87
C LEU A 10 50.02 0.89 -16.17
N LEU A 11 48.95 0.52 -15.47
CA LEU A 11 48.34 -0.82 -15.52
C LEU A 11 46.89 -0.75 -15.00
N THR A 12 45.93 -1.01 -15.88
CA THR A 12 44.51 -1.26 -15.55
C THR A 12 44.31 -2.72 -15.15
N PRO A 13 43.39 -3.02 -14.22
CA PRO A 13 42.68 -4.29 -14.24
C PRO A 13 41.20 -4.06 -14.56
N SER A 14 40.79 -4.58 -15.72
CA SER A 14 39.41 -4.91 -16.05
C SER A 14 39.01 -6.17 -15.29
N LEU A 15 37.88 -6.12 -14.57
CA LEU A 15 37.19 -7.30 -14.07
C LEU A 15 35.72 -7.21 -14.46
N ALA A 16 35.43 -7.65 -15.69
CA ALA A 16 34.10 -8.04 -16.08
C ALA A 16 33.75 -9.37 -15.38
N SER A 17 32.80 -9.37 -14.45
CA SER A 17 32.20 -10.60 -13.93
C SER A 17 31.15 -11.11 -14.91
N ALA A 18 31.37 -12.34 -15.38
CA ALA A 18 30.47 -13.08 -16.25
C ALA A 18 29.13 -13.42 -15.56
N PRO A 19 28.02 -13.54 -16.31
CA PRO A 19 26.72 -13.89 -15.75
C PRO A 19 26.66 -15.37 -15.34
N ILE A 20 26.08 -15.61 -14.16
CA ILE A 20 25.75 -16.92 -13.61
C ILE A 20 24.67 -17.56 -14.49
N ARG A 21 25.00 -18.67 -15.18
CA ARG A 21 24.02 -19.52 -15.86
C ARG A 21 23.32 -20.44 -14.84
N PHE A 22 22.04 -20.21 -14.60
CA PHE A 22 21.18 -21.20 -13.94
C PHE A 22 20.79 -22.30 -14.94
N SER A 23 21.20 -23.53 -14.66
CA SER A 23 20.74 -24.72 -15.37
C SER A 23 19.56 -25.32 -14.62
N PHE A 24 18.34 -25.14 -15.15
CA PHE A 24 17.16 -25.82 -14.65
C PHE A 24 17.14 -27.26 -15.18
N LYS A 25 17.37 -28.24 -14.31
CA LYS A 25 17.01 -29.64 -14.59
C LYS A 25 15.51 -29.80 -14.38
N SER A 26 14.80 -30.04 -15.47
CA SER A 26 13.42 -30.53 -15.48
C SER A 26 13.35 -31.90 -14.79
N ILE A 27 12.64 -31.99 -13.66
CA ILE A 27 12.24 -33.26 -13.06
C ILE A 27 10.91 -33.67 -13.70
N SER A 28 10.95 -34.72 -14.50
CA SER A 28 9.78 -35.38 -15.06
C SER A 28 9.09 -36.24 -14.00
N SER A 29 7.77 -36.08 -13.87
CA SER A 29 6.90 -36.96 -13.07
C SER A 29 6.63 -38.26 -13.84
N PRO A 30 6.65 -39.44 -13.20
CA PRO A 30 6.21 -40.67 -13.87
C PRO A 30 4.69 -40.77 -13.88
N SER A 31 4.14 -40.95 -15.07
CA SER A 31 2.75 -41.35 -15.31
C SER A 31 2.55 -42.81 -14.91
N SER A 32 1.52 -43.07 -14.10
CA SER A 32 1.01 -44.43 -13.89
C SER A 32 -0.15 -44.66 -14.86
N THR A 33 0.08 -45.59 -15.77
CA THR A 33 -0.91 -46.17 -16.66
C THR A 33 -1.69 -47.26 -15.92
N SER A 34 -3.02 -47.23 -16.02
CA SER A 34 -3.81 -48.46 -15.88
C SER A 34 -4.79 -48.57 -17.04
N ARG A 35 -4.92 -49.82 -17.48
CA ARG A 35 -5.30 -50.28 -18.81
C ARG A 35 -6.74 -50.77 -18.78
N VAL A 36 -7.56 -50.17 -19.64
CA VAL A 36 -8.57 -50.79 -20.52
C VAL A 36 -9.54 -51.83 -19.91
N HIS A 37 -10.84 -51.52 -19.96
CA HIS A 37 -11.82 -52.46 -20.51
C HIS A 37 -12.77 -51.75 -21.48
N ARG A 38 -13.06 -52.45 -22.58
CA ARG A 38 -13.78 -52.05 -23.78
C ARG A 38 -15.10 -52.82 -23.78
N MET A 39 -16.24 -52.18 -24.09
CA MET A 39 -17.10 -52.49 -25.25
C MET A 39 -18.51 -51.85 -25.16
N ALA A 40 -18.79 -51.11 -26.24
CA ALA A 40 -20.04 -50.75 -26.92
C ALA A 40 -21.42 -51.17 -26.36
N THR A 41 -22.41 -50.27 -26.48
CA THR A 41 -23.42 -50.34 -27.57
C THR A 41 -24.32 -49.08 -27.61
N GLU A 42 -24.59 -48.68 -28.86
CA GLU A 42 -25.78 -48.02 -29.41
C GLU A 42 -26.11 -46.53 -29.18
N ALA A 43 -26.47 -45.92 -30.30
CA ALA A 43 -26.90 -44.55 -30.51
C ALA A 43 -28.42 -44.51 -30.68
N SER A 44 -29.06 -43.42 -30.25
CA SER A 44 -30.08 -42.73 -31.06
C SER A 44 -30.49 -41.38 -30.44
N SER A 45 -30.77 -40.46 -31.36
CA SER A 45 -31.14 -39.05 -31.27
C SER A 45 -32.48 -38.75 -30.59
N SER A 46 -32.63 -37.60 -29.93
CA SER A 46 -33.33 -36.42 -30.50
C SER A 46 -33.76 -35.36 -29.45
N SER A 47 -33.59 -34.09 -29.88
CA SER A 47 -34.36 -32.87 -29.59
C SER A 47 -34.57 -32.32 -28.16
N SER A 48 -33.90 -31.18 -27.95
CA SER A 48 -34.48 -29.86 -27.60
C SER A 48 -35.40 -29.71 -26.37
N SER A 49 -34.92 -28.97 -25.38
CA SER A 49 -35.70 -27.87 -24.78
C SER A 49 -34.77 -26.78 -24.23
N ASN A 50 -34.89 -25.58 -24.80
CA ASN A 50 -34.43 -24.33 -24.22
C ASN A 50 -35.40 -23.96 -23.08
N ALA A 51 -34.93 -23.95 -21.85
CA ALA A 51 -35.48 -23.13 -20.79
C ALA A 51 -34.44 -23.01 -19.66
N ASP A 52 -34.39 -21.83 -19.07
CA ASP A 52 -33.76 -21.53 -17.78
C ASP A 52 -32.23 -21.53 -17.76
N ARG A 53 -31.65 -20.58 -18.49
CA ARG A 53 -30.44 -19.92 -17.99
C ARG A 53 -30.87 -18.79 -17.07
N GLU A 54 -31.13 -19.16 -15.82
CA GLU A 54 -30.94 -18.30 -14.66
C GLU A 54 -29.72 -17.40 -14.92
N ALA A 55 -29.94 -16.09 -14.84
CA ALA A 55 -28.88 -15.11 -14.77
C ALA A 55 -28.11 -15.36 -13.46
N THR A 56 -27.18 -16.30 -13.52
CA THR A 56 -26.09 -16.40 -12.56
C THR A 56 -25.36 -15.08 -12.67
N SER A 57 -25.60 -14.19 -11.72
CA SER A 57 -24.81 -12.99 -11.49
C SER A 57 -23.40 -13.46 -11.19
N SER A 58 -22.61 -13.67 -12.25
CA SER A 58 -21.22 -14.06 -12.13
C SER A 58 -20.55 -12.98 -11.31
N SER A 59 -20.16 -13.31 -10.08
CA SER A 59 -19.26 -12.53 -9.25
C SER A 59 -17.90 -12.51 -9.94
N SER A 60 -17.79 -11.81 -11.06
CA SER A 60 -16.58 -11.78 -11.86
C SER A 60 -15.56 -10.99 -11.07
N SER A 61 -14.71 -11.72 -10.34
CA SER A 61 -13.44 -11.21 -9.87
C SER A 61 -12.71 -10.55 -11.04
N ALA A 62 -11.96 -9.49 -10.76
CA ALA A 62 -11.12 -8.83 -11.76
C ALA A 62 -10.34 -9.88 -12.58
N PRO A 63 -10.22 -9.73 -13.91
CA PRO A 63 -9.34 -10.57 -14.70
C PRO A 63 -7.94 -10.56 -14.10
N ALA A 64 -7.25 -11.72 -14.12
CA ALA A 64 -5.93 -11.84 -13.52
C ALA A 64 -4.94 -10.78 -14.06
N SER A 65 -5.01 -10.43 -15.35
CA SER A 65 -4.21 -9.35 -15.94
C SER A 65 -4.48 -8.01 -15.27
N SER A 66 -5.75 -7.60 -15.14
CA SER A 66 -6.14 -6.35 -14.48
C SER A 66 -5.70 -6.30 -13.01
N ALA A 67 -5.80 -7.42 -12.29
CA ALA A 67 -5.30 -7.51 -10.92
C ALA A 67 -3.77 -7.32 -10.85
N ILE A 68 -3.02 -7.97 -11.75
CA ILE A 68 -1.56 -7.84 -11.80
C ILE A 68 -1.14 -6.42 -12.24
N ASP A 69 -1.84 -5.80 -13.17
CA ASP A 69 -1.56 -4.42 -13.59
C ASP A 69 -1.83 -3.43 -12.46
N PHE A 70 -2.95 -3.58 -11.75
CA PHE A 70 -3.27 -2.80 -10.55
C PHE A 70 -2.19 -2.97 -9.47
N LEU A 71 -1.77 -4.20 -9.16
CA LEU A 71 -0.72 -4.46 -8.16
C LEU A 71 0.65 -3.93 -8.61
N SER A 72 0.94 -3.99 -9.90
CA SER A 72 2.16 -3.42 -10.50
C SER A 72 2.18 -1.90 -10.38
N LEU A 73 1.03 -1.23 -10.49
CA LEU A 73 0.91 0.20 -10.21
C LEU A 73 1.12 0.49 -8.72
N CYS A 74 0.50 -0.28 -7.83
CA CYS A 74 0.65 -0.13 -6.38
C CYS A 74 2.11 -0.33 -5.88
N HIS A 75 2.99 -0.95 -6.66
CA HIS A 75 4.43 -0.99 -6.36
C HIS A 75 5.00 0.41 -6.10
N ARG A 76 4.49 1.45 -6.75
CA ARG A 76 4.93 2.85 -6.54
C ARG A 76 4.81 3.30 -5.08
N LEU A 77 3.88 2.73 -4.30
CA LEU A 77 3.73 3.03 -2.88
C LEU A 77 4.92 2.53 -2.05
N LYS A 78 5.60 1.46 -2.49
CA LYS A 78 6.79 0.90 -1.82
C LYS A 78 8.05 1.75 -2.07
N THR A 79 8.09 2.46 -3.20
CA THR A 79 9.26 3.21 -3.63
C THR A 79 9.12 4.72 -3.38
N THR A 80 7.89 5.22 -3.25
CA THR A 80 7.62 6.62 -2.92
C THR A 80 7.81 6.83 -1.42
N LYS A 81 8.77 7.69 -1.07
CA LYS A 81 9.07 8.05 0.31
C LYS A 81 8.12 9.14 0.81
N ARG A 82 7.71 9.05 2.08
CA ARG A 82 6.86 10.07 2.71
C ARG A 82 7.59 11.41 2.71
N ALA A 83 7.03 12.37 1.98
CA ALA A 83 7.65 13.63 1.61
C ALA A 83 7.89 14.55 2.82
N GLY A 84 7.07 14.43 3.87
CA GLY A 84 7.32 15.13 5.14
C GLY A 84 8.71 14.83 5.72
N TRP A 85 9.10 13.56 5.74
CA TRP A 85 10.40 13.11 6.25
C TRP A 85 11.55 13.47 5.31
N VAL A 86 11.34 13.32 3.99
CA VAL A 86 12.32 13.72 2.97
C VAL A 86 12.69 15.20 3.12
N LYS A 87 11.68 16.07 3.32
CA LYS A 87 11.85 17.52 3.51
C LYS A 87 12.49 17.92 4.83
N ARG A 88 12.74 16.96 5.72
CA ARG A 88 13.45 17.14 7.00
C ARG A 88 14.76 16.36 7.03
N ASP A 89 15.23 15.94 5.87
CA ASP A 89 16.49 15.20 5.69
C ASP A 89 16.57 13.97 6.60
N VAL A 90 15.43 13.33 6.89
CA VAL A 90 15.39 12.02 7.55
C VAL A 90 16.15 11.04 6.67
N LYS A 91 17.12 10.35 7.27
CA LYS A 91 17.87 9.30 6.58
C LYS A 91 16.99 8.07 6.44
N ASP A 92 16.99 7.47 5.24
CA ASP A 92 16.23 6.26 4.89
C ASP A 92 14.76 6.34 5.34
N PRO A 93 14.01 7.39 4.92
CA PRO A 93 12.64 7.59 5.36
C PRO A 93 11.75 6.44 4.91
N GLU A 94 10.66 6.22 5.65
CA GLU A 94 9.64 5.22 5.32
C GLU A 94 8.99 5.51 3.95
N SER A 95 8.47 4.46 3.33
CA SER A 95 7.60 4.56 2.16
C SER A 95 6.14 4.77 2.56
N ILE A 96 5.29 5.19 1.62
CA ILE A 96 3.84 5.27 1.85
C ILE A 96 3.27 3.89 2.22
N ALA A 97 3.80 2.82 1.64
CA ALA A 97 3.39 1.46 1.98
C ALA A 97 3.74 1.06 3.43
N ASP A 98 4.87 1.53 3.97
CA ASP A 98 5.27 1.28 5.37
C ASP A 98 4.28 1.94 6.34
N HIS A 99 3.95 3.22 6.07
CA HIS A 99 2.95 4.00 6.79
C HIS A 99 1.58 3.28 6.82
N MET A 100 1.05 2.94 5.64
CA MET A 100 -0.25 2.25 5.54
C MET A 100 -0.24 0.86 6.18
N TYR A 101 0.89 0.13 6.11
CA TYR A 101 1.03 -1.16 6.79
C TYR A 101 0.89 -1.01 8.30
N ARG A 102 1.61 -0.06 8.91
CA ARG A 102 1.56 0.15 10.36
C ARG A 102 0.18 0.65 10.79
N MET A 103 -0.49 1.48 9.99
CA MET A 103 -1.89 1.85 10.22
C MET A 103 -2.83 0.65 10.20
N GLY A 104 -2.65 -0.29 9.26
CA GLY A 104 -3.42 -1.54 9.23
C GLY A 104 -3.24 -2.36 10.51
N LEU A 105 -2.02 -2.47 11.02
CA LEU A 105 -1.74 -3.10 12.32
C LEU A 105 -2.38 -2.34 13.49
N MET A 106 -2.34 -1.00 13.47
CA MET A 106 -2.97 -0.17 14.48
C MET A 106 -4.48 -0.38 14.53
N ALA A 107 -5.15 -0.43 13.37
CA ALA A 107 -6.57 -0.74 13.28
C ALA A 107 -6.88 -2.17 13.78
N LEU A 108 -6.00 -3.13 13.47
CA LEU A 108 -6.14 -4.52 13.90
C LEU A 108 -6.06 -4.68 15.44
N ILE A 109 -5.13 -3.99 16.09
CA ILE A 109 -4.91 -4.09 17.55
C ILE A 109 -5.77 -3.11 18.37
N ALA A 110 -6.51 -2.21 17.72
CA ALA A 110 -7.43 -1.31 18.40
C ALA A 110 -8.47 -2.13 19.17
N SER A 111 -8.78 -1.69 20.40
CA SER A 111 -9.85 -2.29 21.21
C SER A 111 -11.18 -2.27 20.46
N ASP A 112 -12.06 -3.24 20.73
CA ASP A 112 -13.42 -3.21 20.19
C ASP A 112 -14.12 -1.91 20.63
N ILE A 113 -14.71 -1.21 19.65
CA ILE A 113 -15.50 0.00 19.90
C ILE A 113 -16.95 -0.32 19.48
N PRO A 114 -17.94 -0.18 20.38
CA PRO A 114 -19.33 -0.44 20.04
C PRO A 114 -19.79 0.35 18.81
N GLY A 115 -20.37 -0.35 17.83
CA GLY A 115 -20.88 0.25 16.60
C GLY A 115 -19.80 0.59 15.55
N VAL A 116 -18.58 0.11 15.71
CA VAL A 116 -17.47 0.27 14.74
C VAL A 116 -17.10 -1.09 14.14
N ASP A 117 -16.97 -1.15 12.83
CA ASP A 117 -16.43 -2.31 12.11
C ASP A 117 -14.90 -2.23 12.01
N ARG A 118 -14.20 -3.11 12.75
CA ARG A 118 -12.72 -3.19 12.72
C ARG A 118 -12.19 -3.57 11.34
N ASP A 119 -12.82 -4.52 10.65
CA ASP A 119 -12.35 -4.98 9.35
C ASP A 119 -12.45 -3.85 8.33
N LYS A 120 -13.49 -3.02 8.45
CA LYS A 120 -13.63 -1.80 7.65
C LYS A 120 -12.55 -0.78 7.98
N CYS A 121 -12.20 -0.54 9.25
CA CYS A 121 -11.05 0.30 9.62
C CYS A 121 -9.74 -0.17 8.97
N ILE A 122 -9.48 -1.48 8.99
CA ILE A 122 -8.29 -2.07 8.35
C ILE A 122 -8.32 -1.82 6.84
N LYS A 123 -9.47 -2.07 6.18
CA LYS A 123 -9.63 -1.83 4.75
C LYS A 123 -9.43 -0.36 4.38
N ILE A 124 -9.99 0.58 5.15
CA ILE A 124 -9.78 2.03 4.95
C ILE A 124 -8.28 2.34 5.08
N ALA A 125 -7.61 1.88 6.15
CA ALA A 125 -6.19 2.12 6.35
C ALA A 125 -5.32 1.65 5.17
N LEU A 126 -5.67 0.52 4.54
CA LEU A 126 -4.95 -0.03 3.38
C LEU A 126 -5.16 0.76 2.07
N VAL A 127 -6.24 1.54 1.94
CA VAL A 127 -6.59 2.21 0.68
C VAL A 127 -6.58 3.72 0.75
N HIS A 128 -6.47 4.32 1.93
CA HIS A 128 -6.68 5.76 2.11
C HIS A 128 -5.68 6.63 1.31
N ASP A 129 -4.41 6.25 1.28
CA ASP A 129 -3.34 6.91 0.51
C ASP A 129 -3.04 6.18 -0.82
N ILE A 130 -3.93 5.28 -1.29
CA ILE A 130 -3.65 4.48 -2.49
C ILE A 130 -3.45 5.33 -3.75
N ALA A 131 -4.14 6.48 -3.83
CA ALA A 131 -4.04 7.42 -4.94
C ALA A 131 -2.63 8.04 -5.07
N GLU A 132 -1.86 8.07 -3.98
CA GLU A 132 -0.47 8.56 -3.96
C GLU A 132 0.45 7.67 -4.80
N ALA A 133 0.04 6.44 -5.12
CA ALA A 133 0.69 5.61 -6.12
C ALA A 133 0.79 6.32 -7.47
N ILE A 134 -0.10 7.27 -7.78
CA ILE A 134 -0.07 8.08 -8.99
C ILE A 134 0.41 9.50 -8.69
N VAL A 135 -0.24 10.17 -7.74
CA VAL A 135 -0.06 11.62 -7.50
C VAL A 135 1.21 11.97 -6.70
N GLY A 136 1.80 10.99 -6.01
CA GLY A 136 2.86 11.21 -5.02
C GLY A 136 2.34 11.77 -3.69
N ASP A 137 3.17 11.75 -2.65
CA ASP A 137 2.82 12.30 -1.33
C ASP A 137 2.85 13.84 -1.36
N ILE A 138 1.69 14.46 -1.54
CA ILE A 138 1.51 15.92 -1.56
C ILE A 138 1.32 16.43 -0.12
N THR A 139 2.29 17.17 0.37
CA THR A 139 2.30 17.74 1.73
C THR A 139 1.73 19.16 1.76
N PRO A 140 1.38 19.70 2.94
CA PRO A 140 0.96 21.10 3.08
C PRO A 140 1.98 22.12 2.54
N SER A 141 3.27 21.79 2.59
CA SER A 141 4.35 22.68 2.10
C SER A 141 4.42 22.81 0.58
N ASP A 142 3.74 21.94 -0.18
CA ASP A 142 3.72 21.99 -1.65
C ASP A 142 2.78 23.07 -2.21
N GLY A 143 1.99 23.73 -1.35
CA GLY A 143 1.11 24.83 -1.74
C GLY A 143 -0.05 24.43 -2.64
N VAL A 144 -0.31 23.14 -2.82
CA VAL A 144 -1.44 22.63 -3.62
C VAL A 144 -2.74 22.86 -2.84
N PRO A 145 -3.72 23.61 -3.39
CA PRO A 145 -5.00 23.81 -2.74
C PRO A 145 -5.71 22.48 -2.45
N LYS A 146 -6.41 22.38 -1.32
CA LYS A 146 -7.12 21.15 -0.91
C LYS A 146 -8.04 20.60 -2.01
N ALA A 147 -8.78 21.47 -2.68
CA ALA A 147 -9.68 21.08 -3.77
C ALA A 147 -8.93 20.48 -4.97
N GLU A 148 -7.75 21.01 -5.29
CA GLU A 148 -6.91 20.50 -6.38
C GLU A 148 -6.23 19.18 -6.00
N LYS A 149 -5.74 19.04 -4.76
CA LYS A 149 -5.24 17.76 -4.23
C LYS A 149 -6.32 16.68 -4.35
N SER A 150 -7.51 16.96 -3.82
CA SER A 150 -8.66 16.05 -3.85
C SER A 150 -9.07 15.69 -5.29
N ARG A 151 -9.09 16.64 -6.22
CA ARG A 151 -9.38 16.37 -7.64
C ARG A 151 -8.36 15.40 -8.25
N ARG A 152 -7.05 15.64 -8.04
CA ARG A 152 -5.99 14.78 -8.57
C ARG A 152 -6.06 13.37 -8.00
N GLU A 153 -6.32 13.25 -6.71
CA GLU A 153 -6.42 11.95 -6.03
C GLU A 153 -7.67 11.17 -6.48
N GLN A 154 -8.80 11.86 -6.68
CA GLN A 154 -9.99 11.25 -7.26
C GLN A 154 -9.72 10.73 -8.67
N GLU A 155 -9.08 11.52 -9.54
CA GLU A 155 -8.74 11.09 -10.91
C GLU A 155 -7.78 9.89 -10.93
N ALA A 156 -6.81 9.89 -10.02
CA ALA A 156 -5.91 8.77 -9.81
C ALA A 156 -6.69 7.51 -9.38
N LEU A 157 -7.55 7.63 -8.38
CA LEU A 157 -8.37 6.52 -7.88
C LEU A 157 -9.30 5.96 -8.97
N ASP A 158 -9.95 6.84 -9.74
CA ASP A 158 -10.81 6.45 -10.86
C ASP A 158 -10.03 5.67 -11.92
N HIS A 159 -8.79 6.09 -12.22
CA HIS A 159 -7.90 5.37 -13.12
C HIS A 159 -7.54 3.99 -12.56
N MET A 160 -7.17 3.90 -11.27
CA MET A 160 -6.85 2.64 -10.61
C MET A 160 -8.03 1.67 -10.60
N CYS A 161 -9.24 2.17 -10.33
CA CYS A 161 -10.47 1.38 -10.33
C CYS A 161 -10.81 0.83 -11.73
N LYS A 162 -10.59 1.63 -12.78
CA LYS A 162 -10.72 1.18 -14.17
C LYS A 162 -9.66 0.13 -14.53
N LEU A 163 -8.41 0.34 -14.09
CA LEU A 163 -7.31 -0.60 -14.32
C LEU A 163 -7.57 -1.97 -13.68
N LEU A 164 -8.18 -1.97 -12.48
CA LEU A 164 -8.63 -3.18 -11.79
C LEU A 164 -9.80 -3.91 -12.51
N GLY A 165 -10.36 -3.33 -13.57
CA GLY A 165 -11.48 -3.91 -14.32
C GLY A 165 -12.87 -3.52 -13.78
N GLY A 166 -12.96 -2.55 -12.88
CA GLY A 166 -14.22 -2.09 -12.31
C GLY A 166 -14.91 -3.12 -11.40
N GLY A 167 -16.24 -3.15 -11.45
CA GLY A 167 -17.05 -4.10 -10.68
C GLY A 167 -17.12 -3.81 -9.18
N LYS A 168 -17.58 -4.80 -8.41
CA LYS A 168 -17.90 -4.65 -6.98
C LYS A 168 -16.66 -4.27 -6.14
N ILE A 169 -15.51 -4.87 -6.42
CA ILE A 169 -14.27 -4.63 -5.65
C ILE A 169 -13.73 -3.22 -5.91
N ALA A 170 -13.67 -2.78 -7.18
CA ALA A 170 -13.26 -1.41 -7.48
C ALA A 170 -14.21 -0.38 -6.86
N LYS A 171 -15.52 -0.68 -6.86
CA LYS A 171 -16.51 0.16 -6.18
C LYS A 171 -16.29 0.21 -4.66
N GLU A 172 -16.02 -0.93 -4.02
CA GLU A 172 -15.69 -0.97 -2.58
C GLU A 172 -14.45 -0.13 -2.24
N ILE A 173 -13.37 -0.24 -3.03
CA ILE A 173 -12.17 0.59 -2.86
C ILE A 173 -12.52 2.09 -2.98
N GLY A 174 -13.30 2.45 -3.99
CA GLY A 174 -13.77 3.82 -4.21
C GLY A 174 -14.58 4.37 -3.03
N GLU A 175 -15.52 3.57 -2.51
CA GLU A 175 -16.37 3.94 -1.38
C GLU A 175 -15.56 4.10 -0.09
N LEU A 176 -14.61 3.19 0.19
CA LEU A 176 -13.73 3.28 1.35
C LEU A 176 -12.85 4.54 1.32
N TRP A 177 -12.29 4.86 0.16
CA TRP A 177 -11.48 6.07 -0.02
C TRP A 177 -12.31 7.35 0.17
N MET A 178 -13.51 7.40 -0.44
CA MET A 178 -14.43 8.53 -0.27
C MET A 178 -14.89 8.71 1.17
N GLU A 179 -15.13 7.61 1.88
CA GLU A 179 -15.55 7.62 3.28
C GLU A 179 -14.47 8.25 4.18
N TYR A 180 -13.20 7.92 3.93
CA TYR A 180 -12.03 8.49 4.58
C TYR A 180 -11.86 9.98 4.29
N GLU A 181 -11.90 10.36 3.01
CA GLU A 181 -11.73 11.77 2.61
C GLU A 181 -12.87 12.65 3.13
N GLY A 182 -14.08 12.12 3.16
CA GLY A 182 -15.25 12.77 3.76
C GLY A 182 -15.24 12.77 5.29
N ASN A 183 -14.38 11.98 5.95
CA ASN A 183 -14.37 11.78 7.40
C ASN A 183 -15.80 11.45 7.93
N SER A 184 -16.52 10.62 7.17
CA SER A 184 -17.99 10.57 7.20
C SER A 184 -18.57 9.48 8.12
N SER A 185 -17.76 8.52 8.55
CA SER A 185 -18.15 7.42 9.43
C SER A 185 -17.32 7.37 10.73
N PRO A 186 -17.79 6.62 11.75
CA PRO A 186 -16.96 6.29 12.91
C PRO A 186 -15.61 5.65 12.53
N GLU A 187 -15.61 4.74 11.56
CA GLU A 187 -14.41 4.06 11.06
C GLU A 187 -13.43 5.06 10.43
N ALA A 188 -13.90 5.95 9.55
CA ALA A 188 -13.07 6.98 8.93
C ALA A 188 -12.46 7.94 9.95
N LYS A 189 -13.22 8.32 10.99
CA LYS A 189 -12.71 9.16 12.09
C LYS A 189 -11.61 8.48 12.88
N ILE A 190 -11.78 7.19 13.17
CA ILE A 190 -10.76 6.37 13.82
C ILE A 190 -9.51 6.33 12.93
N VAL A 191 -9.65 5.98 11.65
CA VAL A 191 -8.49 5.86 10.76
C VAL A 191 -7.78 7.21 10.54
N LYS A 192 -8.52 8.34 10.47
CA LYS A 192 -7.92 9.69 10.46
C LYS A 192 -7.15 10.01 11.73
N ASP A 193 -7.56 9.50 12.89
CA ASP A 193 -6.78 9.63 14.12
C ASP A 193 -5.55 8.71 14.09
N LEU A 194 -5.69 7.47 13.61
CA LEU A 194 -4.59 6.52 13.46
C LEU A 194 -3.51 7.05 12.52
N ASP A 195 -3.86 7.65 11.38
CA ASP A 195 -2.94 8.33 10.45
C ASP A 195 -2.05 9.36 11.18
N LYS A 196 -2.68 10.25 11.96
CA LYS A 196 -1.96 11.25 12.76
C LYS A 196 -1.10 10.62 13.85
N ILE A 197 -1.60 9.57 14.53
CA ILE A 197 -0.86 8.87 15.58
C ILE A 197 0.38 8.20 15.01
N GLU A 198 0.22 7.52 13.87
CA GLU A 198 1.28 6.83 13.17
C GLU A 198 2.40 7.83 12.82
N MET A 199 2.02 8.99 12.26
CA MET A 199 2.95 10.07 11.92
C MET A 199 3.74 10.59 13.14
N ILE A 200 3.07 10.87 14.28
CA ILE A 200 3.79 11.37 15.48
C ILE A 200 4.60 10.27 16.19
N LEU A 201 4.19 9.01 16.07
CA LEU A 201 4.97 7.89 16.57
C LEU A 201 6.24 7.71 15.72
N GLN A 202 6.12 7.80 14.39
CA GLN A 202 7.26 7.77 13.48
C GLN A 202 8.22 8.95 13.72
N ALA A 203 7.68 10.15 13.96
CA ALA A 203 8.47 11.32 14.34
C ALA A 203 9.29 11.02 15.60
N LEU A 204 8.66 10.51 16.66
CA LEU A 204 9.34 10.16 17.92
C LEU A 204 10.48 9.15 17.69
N GLU A 205 10.27 8.14 16.85
CA GLU A 205 11.29 7.14 16.52
C GLU A 205 12.46 7.76 15.74
N TYR A 206 12.18 8.64 14.77
CA TYR A 206 13.24 9.36 14.05
C TYR A 206 13.99 10.38 14.91
N GLU A 207 13.33 11.09 15.82
CA GLU A 207 14.00 11.96 16.79
C GLU A 207 14.99 11.14 17.64
N LYS A 208 14.56 9.99 18.15
CA LYS A 208 15.38 9.09 18.97
C LYS A 208 16.56 8.50 18.20
N ASP A 209 16.33 8.01 16.98
CA ASP A 209 17.33 7.26 16.23
C ASP A 209 18.29 8.17 15.46
N GLN A 210 17.85 9.38 15.10
CA GLN A 210 18.61 10.29 14.22
C GLN A 210 18.91 11.65 14.84
N GLY A 211 18.47 11.93 16.07
CA GLY A 211 18.75 13.18 16.78
C GLY A 211 18.16 14.41 16.10
N LYS A 212 17.02 14.26 15.43
CA LYS A 212 16.31 15.35 14.75
C LYS A 212 15.34 16.06 15.69
N ASP A 213 15.03 17.32 15.38
CA ASP A 213 13.89 18.03 15.95
C ASP A 213 12.72 17.93 14.97
N LEU A 214 11.67 17.22 15.36
CA LEU A 214 10.45 17.01 14.57
C LEU A 214 9.21 17.53 15.32
N GLU A 215 9.38 18.53 16.19
CA GLU A 215 8.32 19.16 16.99
C GLU A 215 7.11 19.60 16.15
N GLU A 216 7.34 20.12 14.95
CA GLU A 216 6.28 20.59 14.06
C GLU A 216 5.24 19.51 13.72
N PHE A 217 5.63 18.21 13.69
CA PHE A 217 4.69 17.12 13.42
C PHE A 217 3.72 16.94 14.59
N PHE A 218 4.21 17.09 15.83
CA PHE A 218 3.38 17.07 17.03
C PHE A 218 2.47 18.30 17.09
N GLN A 219 2.99 19.50 16.81
CA GLN A 219 2.19 20.71 16.77
C GLN A 219 1.10 20.66 15.70
N SER A 220 1.41 20.06 14.54
CA SER A 220 0.46 19.94 13.44
C SER A 220 -0.75 19.05 13.77
N THR A 221 -0.65 18.16 14.77
CA THR A 221 -1.72 17.25 15.18
C THR A 221 -2.43 17.66 16.47
N ALA A 222 -1.87 18.62 17.21
CA ALA A 222 -2.44 19.12 18.47
C ALA A 222 -3.90 19.58 18.29
N GLY A 223 -4.80 19.05 19.13
CA GLY A 223 -6.23 19.37 19.10
C GLY A 223 -7.01 18.79 17.92
N LYS A 224 -6.41 17.93 17.08
CA LYS A 224 -7.06 17.35 15.89
C LYS A 224 -7.53 15.89 16.06
N PHE A 225 -7.31 15.29 17.23
CA PHE A 225 -7.78 13.93 17.54
C PHE A 225 -9.26 13.95 17.91
N GLN A 226 -10.06 13.15 17.20
CA GLN A 226 -11.52 13.19 17.28
C GLN A 226 -12.07 12.19 18.31
N THR A 227 -11.50 11.00 18.32
CA THR A 227 -11.97 9.83 19.07
C THR A 227 -11.26 9.68 20.41
N ASP A 228 -11.87 8.96 21.35
CA ASP A 228 -11.24 8.71 22.64
C ASP A 228 -10.02 7.79 22.52
N LEU A 229 -10.08 6.80 21.61
CA LEU A 229 -8.93 5.99 21.21
C LEU A 229 -7.78 6.88 20.70
N GLY A 230 -8.11 7.77 19.77
CA GLY A 230 -7.17 8.72 19.16
C GLY A 230 -6.46 9.59 20.20
N LYS A 231 -7.24 10.21 21.09
CA LYS A 231 -6.73 11.06 22.17
C LYS A 231 -5.87 10.27 23.16
N ALA A 232 -6.27 9.05 23.51
CA ALA A 232 -5.54 8.21 24.45
C ALA A 232 -4.16 7.82 23.89
N TRP A 233 -4.09 7.34 22.66
CA TRP A 233 -2.83 6.94 22.02
C TRP A 233 -1.92 8.14 21.76
N ALA A 234 -2.46 9.27 21.29
CA ALA A 234 -1.68 10.49 21.12
C ALA A 234 -1.09 10.99 22.45
N SER A 235 -1.86 10.92 23.54
CA SER A 235 -1.37 11.28 24.88
C SER A 235 -0.24 10.37 25.35
N GLU A 236 -0.32 9.07 25.06
CA GLU A 236 0.74 8.12 25.36
C GLU A 236 2.02 8.41 24.56
N VAL A 237 1.93 8.66 23.25
CA VAL A 237 3.09 9.05 22.42
C VAL A 237 3.73 10.33 22.97
N ALA A 238 2.93 11.36 23.25
CA ALA A 238 3.42 12.61 23.83
C ALA A 238 4.07 12.41 25.21
N SER A 239 3.53 11.52 26.05
CA SER A 239 4.14 11.19 27.35
C SER A 239 5.49 10.49 27.18
N ARG A 240 5.66 9.63 26.17
CA ARG A 240 6.94 8.96 25.89
C ARG A 240 7.99 9.94 25.41
N ARG A 241 7.61 10.86 24.53
CA ARG A 241 8.51 11.92 24.05
C ARG A 241 9.05 12.80 25.18
N LYS A 242 8.18 13.22 26.10
CA LYS A 242 8.59 14.00 27.29
C LYS A 242 9.58 13.30 28.21
N LYS A 243 9.63 11.96 28.21
CA LYS A 243 10.57 11.18 29.03
C LYS A 243 11.95 11.03 28.35
N GLN A 244 12.08 11.42 27.09
CA GLN A 244 13.34 11.36 26.33
C GLN A 244 14.16 12.65 26.44
N GLY A 245 13.51 13.79 26.71
CA GLY A 245 14.17 15.06 27.02
C GLY A 245 14.48 15.19 28.51
#